data_AF-H8YVY8-F1
#
_entry.id   AF-H8YVY8-F1
#
_cell.length_a   1.000
_cell.length_b   1.000
_cell.length_c   1.000
_cell.angle_alpha   90.00
_cell.angle_beta   90.00
_cell.angle_gamma   90.00
#
_symmetry.space_group_name_H-M   'P 1'
#
loop_
_entity.id
_entity.type
_entity.pdbx_description
1 polymer ?
#
loop_
_entity_poly.entity_id
_entity_poly.type
_entity_poly.pdbx_seq_one_letter_code
_entity_poly.pdbx_strand_id
1 'polypeptide(L)' 'MQLRFAYRGTGEEYVSAKGWEQTTLKRCPLHPQGGCHFARHGTYARISPPGTLICRYYCPEGHRT' A
#
# COMPACT_ATOMS: atom_id res chain seq x y z
N MET A 1 -6.31 0.10 -7.30
CA MET A 1 -7.28 0.40 -6.24
C MET A 1 -6.54 1.21 -5.20
N GLN A 2 -7.15 2.25 -4.66
CA GLN A 2 -6.52 3.06 -3.62
C GLN A 2 -7.26 2.84 -2.30
N LEU A 3 -6.57 2.31 -1.31
CA LEU A 3 -7.10 2.14 0.05
C LEU A 3 -6.44 3.13 0.99
N ARG A 4 -7.22 3.62 1.96
CA ARG A 4 -6.68 4.48 3.02
C ARG A 4 -5.89 3.62 4.00
N PHE A 5 -4.61 3.95 4.16
CA PHE A 5 -3.81 3.50 5.29
C PHE A 5 -3.98 4.53 6.43
N ALA A 6 -4.57 4.12 7.55
CA ALA A 6 -4.82 4.99 8.69
C ALA A 6 -3.53 5.17 9.51
N TYR A 7 -2.65 6.05 9.05
CA TYR A 7 -1.47 6.49 9.80
C TYR A 7 -1.89 7.51 10.88
N ARG A 8 -1.33 7.40 12.09
CA ARG A 8 -1.73 8.24 13.24
C ARG A 8 -0.94 9.56 13.33
N GLY A 9 0.19 9.67 12.63
CA GLY A 9 1.04 10.86 12.62
C GLY A 9 0.81 11.78 11.41
N THR A 10 1.71 12.75 11.22
CA THR A 10 1.71 13.65 10.07
C THR A 10 2.26 12.98 8.80
N GLY A 11 2.14 13.68 7.67
CA GLY A 11 2.73 13.23 6.41
C GLY A 11 4.27 13.22 6.47
N GLU A 12 4.87 14.18 7.18
CA GLU A 12 6.31 14.26 7.39
C GLU A 12 6.81 13.09 8.25
N GLU A 13 6.11 12.79 9.35
CA GLU A 13 6.42 11.62 10.19
C GLU A 13 6.30 10.32 9.40
N TYR A 14 5.28 10.22 8.54
CA TYR A 14 5.13 9.10 7.63
C TYR A 14 6.34 8.96 6.69
N VAL A 15 6.83 10.05 6.11
CA VAL A 15 8.00 10.03 5.23
C VAL A 15 9.26 9.65 6.00
N SER A 16 9.53 10.30 7.12
CA SER A 16 10.70 10.05 7.96
C SER A 16 10.77 8.62 8.47
N ALA A 17 9.62 8.03 8.84
CA ALA A 17 9.53 6.65 9.32
C ALA A 17 9.43 5.61 8.19
N LYS A 18 9.53 6.04 6.92
CA LYS A 18 9.27 5.19 5.74
C LYS A 18 7.98 4.40 5.88
N GLY A 19 6.89 5.08 6.23
CA GLY A 19 5.62 4.45 6.62
C GLY A 19 5.05 3.48 5.58
N TRP A 20 5.41 3.63 4.30
CA TRP A 20 5.05 2.65 3.26
C TRP A 20 5.59 1.26 3.54
N GLU A 21 6.75 1.09 4.18
CA GLU A 21 7.32 -0.21 4.54
C GLU A 21 6.44 -0.95 5.54
N GLN A 22 5.76 -0.20 6.42
CA GLN A 22 4.89 -0.70 7.49
C GLN A 22 3.46 -1.01 7.01
N THR A 23 3.06 -0.49 5.86
CA THR A 23 1.75 -0.79 5.27
C THR A 23 1.66 -2.27 4.95
N THR A 24 0.72 -2.96 5.58
CA THR A 24 0.43 -4.39 5.33
C THR A 24 -1.05 -4.59 5.02
N LEU A 25 -1.34 -5.38 3.98
CA LEU A 25 -2.67 -5.91 3.70
C LEU A 25 -2.63 -7.42 3.87
N LYS A 26 -3.36 -7.93 4.88
CA LYS A 26 -3.38 -9.37 5.21
C LYS A 26 -4.03 -10.23 4.14
N ARG A 27 -4.95 -9.66 3.37
CA ARG A 27 -5.73 -10.36 2.33
C ARG A 27 -5.99 -9.44 1.16
N CYS A 28 -6.21 -10.05 0.00
CA CYS A 28 -6.66 -9.34 -1.17
C CYS A 28 -8.06 -8.76 -0.91
N PRO A 29 -8.28 -7.46 -1.16
CA PRO A 29 -9.62 -6.87 -1.03
C PRO A 29 -10.61 -7.36 -2.10
N LEU A 30 -10.12 -7.95 -3.20
CA LEU A 30 -10.96 -8.58 -4.23
C LEU A 30 -11.32 -10.04 -3.88
N HIS A 31 -10.45 -10.74 -3.14
CA HIS A 31 -10.65 -12.12 -2.72
C HIS A 31 -10.45 -12.25 -1.21
N PRO A 32 -11.44 -11.83 -0.40
CA PRO A 32 -11.32 -11.81 1.06
C PRO A 32 -11.16 -13.20 1.68
N GLN A 33 -11.53 -14.26 0.97
CA GLN A 33 -11.28 -15.65 1.36
C GLN A 33 -9.82 -16.08 1.14
N GLY A 34 -9.04 -15.34 0.34
CA GLY A 34 -7.68 -15.69 -0.05
C GLY A 34 -7.60 -16.56 -1.31
N GLY A 35 -6.47 -17.24 -1.51
CA GLY A 35 -6.23 -18.13 -2.66
C GLY A 35 -5.73 -17.44 -3.93
N CYS A 36 -5.86 -16.11 -4.01
CA CYS A 36 -5.19 -15.31 -5.02
C CYS A 36 -3.74 -15.04 -4.61
N HIS A 37 -2.80 -15.04 -5.56
CA HIS A 37 -1.37 -14.78 -5.36
C HIS A 37 -1.09 -13.28 -5.07
N PHE A 38 -1.90 -12.69 -4.19
CA PHE A 38 -1.86 -11.30 -3.80
C PHE A 38 -0.58 -10.99 -3.06
N ALA A 39 0.20 -10.06 -3.61
CA ALA A 39 1.51 -9.74 -3.10
C ALA A 39 1.79 -8.25 -3.18
N ARG A 40 2.78 -7.83 -2.40
CA ARG A 40 3.33 -6.48 -2.47
C ARG A 40 3.97 -6.27 -3.84
N HIS A 41 3.73 -5.12 -4.45
CA HIS A 41 4.12 -4.82 -5.82
C HIS A 41 4.82 -3.44 -5.91
N GLY A 42 5.83 -3.27 -5.07
CA GLY A 42 6.63 -2.05 -5.00
C GLY A 42 5.87 -0.85 -4.43
N THR A 43 6.28 0.33 -4.87
CA THR A 43 5.75 1.62 -4.41
C THR A 43 5.60 2.61 -5.57
N TYR A 44 4.80 3.65 -5.38
CA TYR A 44 4.78 4.83 -6.26
C TYR A 44 4.91 6.13 -5.44
N ALA A 45 5.45 7.17 -6.06
CA ALA A 45 5.66 8.46 -5.41
C ALA A 45 4.41 9.34 -5.41
N ARG A 46 4.30 10.21 -4.42
CA ARG A 46 3.34 11.32 -4.36
C ARG A 46 4.10 12.65 -4.35
N ILE A 47 3.46 13.69 -4.88
CA ILE A 47 4.05 15.03 -4.99
C ILE A 47 4.25 15.67 -3.61
N SER A 48 3.26 15.51 -2.72
CA SER A 48 3.29 16.09 -1.37
C SER A 48 2.78 15.08 -0.33
N PRO A 49 3.45 14.97 0.83
CA PRO A 49 4.76 15.57 1.15
C PRO A 49 5.90 15.05 0.25
N PRO A 50 6.97 15.83 -0.01
CA PRO A 50 8.13 15.35 -0.76
C PRO A 50 8.73 14.09 -0.14
N GLY A 51 9.13 13.12 -0.98
CA GLY A 51 9.65 11.83 -0.51
C GLY A 51 8.57 10.81 -0.11
N THR A 52 7.29 11.17 -0.23
CA THR A 52 6.20 10.22 0.03
C THR A 52 6.16 9.12 -1.01
N LEU A 53 6.33 7.88 -0.55
CA LEU A 53 6.02 6.67 -1.30
C LEU A 53 4.76 6.01 -0.74
N ILE A 54 4.01 5.36 -1.62
CA ILE A 54 2.80 4.59 -1.28
C ILE A 54 3.00 3.15 -1.72
N CYS A 55 2.77 2.21 -0.79
CA CYS A 55 2.86 0.79 -1.06
C CYS A 55 1.78 0.34 -2.06
N ARG A 56 2.19 -0.44 -3.07
CA ARG A 56 1.29 -1.10 -4.00
C ARG A 56 1.18 -2.58 -3.68
N TYR A 57 0.04 -3.13 -4.06
CA TYR A 57 -0.19 -4.56 -4.10
C TYR A 57 -0.71 -4.92 -5.47
N TYR A 58 -0.52 -6.17 -5.87
CA TYR A 58 -1.05 -6.71 -7.11
C TYR A 58 -1.79 -8.00 -6.80
N CYS A 59 -2.98 -8.14 -7.38
CA CYS A 59 -3.73 -9.39 -7.43
C CYS A 59 -3.63 -9.93 -8.86
N PRO A 60 -2.88 -11.02 -9.10
CA PRO A 60 -2.77 -11.62 -10.43
C PRO A 60 -4.11 -12.07 -11.00
N GLU A 61 -4.95 -12.70 -10.19
CA GLU A 61 -6.26 -13.23 -10.59
C GLU A 61 -7.27 -12.12 -10.85
N GLY A 62 -7.16 -11.02 -10.11
CA GLY A 62 -7.99 -9.83 -10.33
C GLY A 62 -7.43 -8.89 -11.39
N HIS A 63 -6.23 -9.16 -11.93
CA HIS A 63 -5.47 -8.32 -12.87
C HIS A 63 -5.48 -6.83 -12.47
N ARG A 64 -5.25 -6.58 -11.18
CA ARG A 64 -5.42 -5.24 -10.62
C ARG A 64 -4.41 -4.94 -9.53
N THR A 65 -3.82 -3.75 -9.64
CA THR A 65 -3.23 -3.01 -8.52
C THR A 65 -4.23 -2.04 -7.97
#